data_AF-A0A976GRR1-F1
#
_entry.id   AF-A0A976GRR1-F1
#
_cell.length_a   1.000
_cell.length_b   1.000
_cell.length_c   1.000
_cell.angle_alpha   90.00
_cell.angle_beta   90.00
_cell.angle_gamma   90.00
#
_symmetry.space_group_name_H-M   'P 1'
#
loop_
_entity.id
_entity.type
_entity.pdbx_description
1 polymer ?
#
loop_
_entity_poly.entity_id
_entity_poly.type
_entity_poly.pdbx_seq_one_letter_code
_entity_poly.pdbx_strand_id
1 'polypeptide(L)'
;MNIESMQSNGDIRQFGPEKLVYEFITREVPQLLNTIILDDELKDWTLYFSFNYRNLESIVIYRNIRSAPKEKYKEIFISIPIPSRDEIYWGISPENHRSPKSNIIKKNTNYLPITLEDFDNRKDYIMDCVRRSVRYVLETGFKINGILIKLDKVVFSDET
;
A
#
# COMPACT_ATOMS: atom_id res chain seq x y z
N MET A 1 18.90 -2.71 3.31
CA MET A 1 17.69 -1.87 3.33
C MET A 1 16.74 -2.45 4.35
N ASN A 2 16.24 -1.63 5.27
CA ASN A 2 15.19 -2.00 6.22
C ASN A 2 13.81 -1.74 5.60
N ILE A 3 12.81 -2.52 5.98
CA ILE A 3 11.42 -2.35 5.51
C ILE A 3 10.52 -2.23 6.71
N GLU A 4 9.75 -1.16 6.76
CA GLU A 4 8.86 -0.86 7.87
C GLU A 4 7.49 -0.44 7.33
N SER A 5 6.43 -0.76 8.07
CA SER A 5 5.14 -0.13 7.85
C SER A 5 5.04 1.09 8.75
N MET A 6 4.69 2.24 8.19
CA MET A 6 4.34 3.42 8.98
C MET A 6 2.84 3.66 8.89
N GLN A 7 2.26 4.18 9.97
CA GLN A 7 0.88 4.62 9.93
C GLN A 7 0.86 6.10 9.61
N SER A 8 0.09 6.48 8.59
CA SER A 8 -0.16 7.89 8.33
C SER A 8 -1.41 8.37 9.07
N ASN A 9 -1.49 9.67 9.34
CA ASN A 9 -2.62 10.28 10.01
C ASN A 9 -3.89 10.24 9.11
N GLY A 10 -4.63 9.12 9.11
CA GLY A 10 -5.87 8.92 8.35
C GLY A 10 -7.16 9.13 9.17
N ASP A 11 -8.28 9.36 8.47
CA ASP A 11 -9.58 9.73 9.05
C ASP A 11 -10.28 8.60 9.81
N ILE A 12 -9.98 7.34 9.47
CA ILE A 12 -10.69 6.15 10.00
C ILE A 12 -9.71 5.07 10.47
N ARG A 13 -8.60 5.49 11.10
CA ARG A 13 -7.50 4.63 11.59
C ARG A 13 -7.91 3.48 12.50
N GLN A 14 -9.02 3.57 13.22
CA GLN A 14 -9.46 2.54 14.17
C GLN A 14 -10.16 1.34 13.51
N PHE A 15 -10.29 1.33 12.18
CA PHE A 15 -11.09 0.33 11.47
C PHE A 15 -10.27 -0.61 10.59
N GLY A 16 -8.95 -0.41 10.49
CA GLY A 16 -8.06 -1.30 9.75
C GLY A 16 -7.63 -2.53 10.56
N PRO A 17 -6.93 -3.49 9.93
CA PRO A 17 -6.31 -4.61 10.61
C PRO A 17 -4.81 -4.33 10.81
N GLU A 18 -4.47 -3.33 11.63
CA GLU A 18 -3.12 -2.74 11.70
C GLU A 18 -2.03 -3.76 11.99
N LYS A 19 -2.31 -4.69 12.91
CA LYS A 19 -1.38 -5.77 13.27
C LYS A 19 -1.07 -6.67 12.07
N LEU A 20 -2.08 -7.03 11.28
CA LEU A 20 -1.89 -7.89 10.11
C LEU A 20 -1.15 -7.16 8.98
N VAL A 21 -1.43 -5.86 8.80
CA VAL A 21 -0.67 -5.03 7.85
C VAL A 21 0.79 -4.94 8.26
N TYR A 22 1.07 -4.69 9.53
CA TYR A 22 2.44 -4.66 10.06
C TYR A 22 3.15 -6.00 9.86
N GLU A 23 2.50 -7.11 10.21
CA GLU A 23 3.05 -8.47 10.01
C GLU A 23 3.32 -8.78 8.54
N PHE A 24 2.40 -8.42 7.63
CA PHE A 24 2.60 -8.56 6.19
C PHE A 24 3.81 -7.76 5.69
N ILE A 25 3.90 -6.48 6.05
CA ILE A 25 5.00 -5.61 5.61
C ILE A 25 6.34 -6.07 6.17
N THR A 26 6.40 -6.49 7.42
CA THR A 26 7.67 -6.88 8.06
C THR A 26 8.12 -8.29 7.74
N ARG A 27 7.21 -9.19 7.33
CA ARG A 27 7.55 -10.58 7.04
C ARG A 27 7.56 -10.91 5.56
N GLU A 28 6.57 -10.48 4.79
CA GLU A 28 6.39 -10.91 3.41
C GLU A 28 7.09 -9.98 2.42
N VAL A 29 7.05 -8.66 2.63
CA VAL A 29 7.69 -7.70 1.71
C VAL A 29 9.21 -7.88 1.61
N PRO A 30 9.97 -8.14 2.69
CA PRO A 30 11.39 -8.47 2.58
C PRO A 30 11.63 -9.70 1.71
N GLN A 31 10.78 -10.72 1.79
CA GLN A 31 10.91 -11.92 0.96
C GLN A 31 10.69 -11.59 -0.53
N LEU A 32 9.73 -10.72 -0.84
CA LEU A 32 9.53 -10.21 -2.18
C LEU A 32 10.75 -9.42 -2.65
N LEU A 33 11.35 -8.58 -1.82
CA LEU A 33 12.52 -7.79 -2.20
C LEU A 33 13.82 -8.61 -2.24
N ASN A 34 13.91 -9.74 -1.55
CA ASN A 34 15.08 -10.63 -1.61
C ASN A 34 15.30 -11.22 -3.00
N THR A 35 14.29 -11.19 -3.88
CA THR A 35 14.45 -11.57 -5.29
C THR A 35 15.06 -10.45 -6.13
N ILE A 36 15.36 -9.28 -5.54
CA ILE A 36 15.97 -8.12 -6.20
C ILE A 36 17.40 -7.99 -5.67
N ILE A 37 18.36 -7.80 -6.58
CA ILE A 37 19.73 -7.42 -6.19
C ILE A 37 19.67 -5.99 -5.66
N LEU A 38 19.75 -5.84 -4.33
CA LEU A 38 19.82 -4.54 -3.69
C LEU A 38 21.25 -4.00 -3.80
N ASP A 39 21.37 -2.80 -4.35
CA ASP A 39 22.63 -2.05 -4.38
C ASP A 39 23.15 -1.82 -2.95
N ASP A 40 24.46 -1.97 -2.76
CA ASP A 40 25.14 -1.74 -1.47
C ASP A 40 24.88 -0.32 -0.93
N GLU A 41 24.67 0.66 -1.81
CA GLU A 41 24.31 2.04 -1.44
C GLU A 41 22.97 2.16 -0.70
N LEU A 42 22.11 1.14 -0.81
CA LEU A 42 20.79 1.10 -0.16
C LEU A 42 20.77 0.28 1.14
N LYS A 43 21.90 -0.25 1.59
CA LYS A 43 21.97 -1.08 2.81
C LYS A 43 21.39 -0.37 4.04
N ASP A 44 21.73 0.90 4.23
CA ASP A 44 21.29 1.72 5.36
C ASP A 44 19.97 2.44 5.15
N TRP A 45 19.31 2.25 4.00
CA TRP A 45 18.04 2.91 3.73
C TRP A 45 16.88 2.18 4.38
N THR A 46 15.86 2.93 4.81
CA THR A 46 14.57 2.39 5.26
C THR A 46 13.47 2.69 4.25
N LEU A 47 12.75 1.67 3.82
CA LEU A 47 11.56 1.77 2.99
C LEU A 47 10.31 1.69 3.86
N TYR A 48 9.55 2.78 3.89
CA TYR A 48 8.28 2.88 4.62
C TYR A 48 7.09 2.65 3.68
N PHE A 49 6.22 1.71 4.04
CA PHE A 49 4.87 1.65 3.47
C PHE A 49 3.88 2.29 4.42
N SER A 50 3.33 3.44 4.01
CA SER A 50 2.39 4.24 4.75
C SER A 50 0.97 4.02 4.25
N PHE A 51 0.12 3.45 5.09
CA PHE A 51 -1.28 3.25 4.77
C PHE A 51 -2.16 4.31 5.43
N ASN A 52 -3.22 4.71 4.74
CA ASN A 52 -4.41 5.26 5.39
C ASN A 52 -5.67 4.60 4.83
N TYR A 53 -6.73 4.80 5.57
CA TYR A 53 -8.06 4.32 5.28
C TYR A 53 -8.94 5.56 5.06
N ARG A 54 -9.65 5.63 3.94
CA ARG A 54 -10.44 6.82 3.53
C ARG A 54 -11.72 6.42 2.80
N ASN A 55 -12.67 7.35 2.68
CA ASN A 55 -13.85 7.18 1.84
C ASN A 55 -13.51 7.50 0.37
N LEU A 56 -13.10 6.51 -0.41
CA LEU A 56 -12.61 6.67 -1.79
C LEU A 56 -13.25 5.64 -2.72
N GLU A 57 -13.22 5.88 -4.04
CA GLU A 57 -13.71 4.91 -5.04
C GLU A 57 -12.64 3.90 -5.48
N SER A 58 -11.36 4.17 -5.22
CA SER A 58 -10.25 3.31 -5.65
C SER A 58 -9.09 3.35 -4.66
N ILE A 59 -8.19 2.36 -4.76
CA ILE A 59 -6.92 2.40 -4.05
C ILE A 59 -6.03 3.45 -4.71
N VAL A 60 -5.52 4.39 -3.93
CA VAL A 60 -4.69 5.50 -4.44
C VAL A 60 -3.26 5.33 -3.96
N ILE A 61 -2.33 5.17 -4.91
CA ILE A 61 -0.89 5.00 -4.64
C ILE A 61 -0.16 6.25 -5.14
N TYR A 62 0.58 6.92 -4.27
CA TYR A 62 1.29 8.15 -4.65
C TYR A 62 2.70 7.79 -5.17
N ARG A 63 3.05 8.17 -6.41
CA ARG A 63 4.32 7.82 -7.06
C ARG A 63 5.50 8.66 -6.57
N ASN A 64 5.27 9.95 -6.31
CA ASN A 64 6.32 10.93 -6.03
C ASN A 64 6.31 11.34 -4.56
N ILE A 65 6.72 10.42 -3.72
CA ILE A 65 6.75 10.65 -2.28
C ILE A 65 8.18 10.81 -1.80
N ARG A 66 8.27 11.59 -0.72
CA ARG A 66 9.45 11.99 0.03
C ARG A 66 10.50 10.89 0.05
N SER A 67 11.59 11.15 -0.64
CA SER A 67 12.88 10.52 -0.34
C SER A 67 13.62 11.53 0.51
N ALA A 68 14.23 11.07 1.59
CA ALA A 68 14.97 11.90 2.51
C ALA A 68 16.40 11.36 2.52
N PRO A 69 17.27 11.81 1.58
CA PRO A 69 18.59 11.20 1.40
C PRO A 69 19.51 11.35 2.61
N LYS A 70 19.33 12.41 3.41
CA LYS A 70 20.11 12.62 4.64
C LYS A 70 19.68 11.64 5.73
N GLU A 71 18.39 11.44 5.89
CA GLU A 71 17.76 10.54 6.86
C GLU A 71 17.70 9.09 6.34
N LYS A 72 18.14 8.84 5.11
CA LYS A 72 18.16 7.55 4.40
C LYS A 72 16.80 6.83 4.46
N TYR A 73 15.71 7.50 4.15
CA TYR A 73 14.42 6.81 3.99
C TYR A 73 13.66 7.17 2.72
N LYS A 74 12.84 6.22 2.27
CA LYS A 74 11.83 6.39 1.23
C LYS A 74 10.47 6.03 1.81
N GLU A 75 9.50 6.90 1.65
CA GLU A 75 8.11 6.59 2.00
C GLU A 75 7.31 6.31 0.74
N ILE A 76 6.46 5.28 0.76
CA ILE A 76 5.43 4.96 -0.22
C ILE A 76 4.09 5.03 0.49
N PHE A 77 3.18 5.84 -0.01
CA PHE A 77 1.91 6.16 0.63
C PHE A 77 0.78 5.62 -0.20
N ILE A 78 -0.12 4.93 0.47
CA ILE A 78 -1.21 4.17 -0.13
C ILE A 78 -2.47 4.50 0.65
N SER A 79 -3.51 4.95 -0.05
CA SER A 79 -4.83 5.16 0.52
C SER A 79 -5.74 4.02 0.12
N ILE A 80 -6.25 3.31 1.12
CA ILE A 80 -7.15 2.17 0.96
C ILE A 80 -8.60 2.69 1.15
N PRO A 81 -9.47 2.52 0.14
CA PRO A 81 -10.88 2.88 0.25
C PRO A 81 -11.57 1.96 1.26
N ILE A 82 -12.29 2.52 2.23
CA ILE A 82 -13.16 1.77 3.11
C ILE A 82 -14.60 2.13 2.76
N PRO A 83 -15.46 1.16 2.42
CA PRO A 83 -16.84 1.43 2.05
C PRO A 83 -17.71 1.72 3.27
N SER A 84 -18.82 2.41 3.01
CA SER A 84 -19.90 2.61 3.96
C SER A 84 -20.73 1.33 4.14
N ARG A 85 -21.41 1.19 5.28
CA ARG A 85 -22.45 0.17 5.51
C ARG A 85 -23.64 0.28 4.56
N ASP A 86 -23.86 1.45 3.99
CA ASP A 86 -24.89 1.67 2.98
C ASP A 86 -24.52 1.03 1.63
N GLU A 87 -23.22 0.78 1.40
CA GLU A 87 -22.69 0.17 0.18
C GLU A 87 -22.49 -1.34 0.34
N ILE A 88 -21.97 -1.78 1.48
CA ILE A 88 -21.75 -3.21 1.78
C ILE A 88 -21.83 -3.48 3.30
N TYR A 89 -22.40 -4.63 3.68
CA TYR A 89 -22.77 -4.91 5.07
C TYR A 89 -21.61 -4.86 6.07
N TRP A 90 -20.38 -5.19 5.65
CA TRP A 90 -19.19 -5.16 6.49
C TRP A 90 -18.48 -3.79 6.51
N GLY A 91 -19.02 -2.80 5.80
CA GLY A 91 -18.53 -1.42 5.79
C GLY A 91 -18.55 -0.75 7.17
N ILE A 92 -18.10 0.50 7.23
CA ILE A 92 -18.20 1.31 8.45
C ILE A 92 -19.45 2.17 8.42
N SER A 93 -19.93 2.60 9.59
CA SER A 93 -21.08 3.48 9.65
C SER A 93 -20.81 4.80 8.90
N PRO A 94 -21.76 5.32 8.10
CA PRO A 94 -21.56 6.52 7.28
C PRO A 94 -21.00 7.71 8.06
N GLU A 95 -21.45 7.91 9.30
CA GLU A 95 -21.02 8.96 10.22
C GLU A 95 -19.54 8.87 10.65
N ASN A 96 -18.94 7.69 10.51
CA ASN A 96 -17.49 7.53 10.76
C ASN A 96 -16.66 8.06 9.58
N HIS A 97 -17.25 8.28 8.41
CA HIS A 97 -16.57 8.97 7.33
C HIS A 97 -16.57 10.48 7.60
N ARG A 98 -15.38 11.01 7.94
CA ARG A 98 -15.17 12.46 8.17
C ARG A 98 -15.27 13.31 6.91
N SER A 99 -15.37 12.68 5.74
CA SER A 99 -15.45 13.36 4.45
C SER A 99 -16.30 12.55 3.47
N PRO A 100 -16.99 13.23 2.53
CA PRO A 100 -17.71 12.56 1.45
C PRO A 100 -16.79 11.62 0.65
N LYS A 101 -17.40 10.60 0.04
CA LYS A 101 -16.69 9.73 -0.90
C LYS A 101 -16.11 10.58 -2.02
N SER A 102 -14.84 10.37 -2.32
CA SER A 102 -14.14 11.22 -3.29
C SER A 102 -13.23 10.45 -4.22
N ASN A 103 -13.09 11.00 -5.42
CA ASN A 103 -12.05 10.64 -6.36
C ASN A 103 -10.89 11.62 -6.20
N ILE A 104 -9.78 11.12 -5.65
CA ILE A 104 -8.55 11.92 -5.57
C ILE A 104 -7.95 11.97 -6.97
N ILE A 105 -8.18 13.03 -7.72
CA ILE A 105 -7.50 13.26 -9.01
C ILE A 105 -6.23 14.08 -8.74
N LYS A 106 -5.08 13.40 -8.60
CA LYS A 106 -3.79 14.05 -8.34
C LYS A 106 -2.76 13.61 -9.35
N LYS A 107 -1.98 14.56 -9.88
CA LYS A 107 -0.79 14.26 -10.67
C LYS A 107 0.13 13.34 -9.86
N ASN A 108 0.80 12.40 -10.54
CA ASN A 108 1.72 11.43 -9.94
C ASN A 108 1.07 10.46 -8.94
N THR A 109 -0.17 10.04 -9.21
CA THR A 109 -0.82 8.93 -8.49
C THR A 109 -1.18 7.80 -9.45
N ASN A 110 -1.28 6.59 -8.90
CA ASN A 110 -1.90 5.45 -9.55
C ASN A 110 -3.17 5.08 -8.82
N TYR A 111 -4.07 4.47 -9.59
CA TYR A 111 -5.35 3.99 -9.11
C TYR A 111 -5.44 2.51 -9.39
N LEU A 112 -5.77 1.73 -8.37
CA LEU A 112 -6.17 0.34 -8.56
C LEU A 112 -7.66 0.21 -8.27
N PRO A 113 -8.41 -0.51 -9.11
CA PRO A 113 -9.83 -0.73 -8.89
C PRO A 113 -10.05 -1.54 -7.62
N ILE A 114 -11.27 -1.46 -7.09
CA ILE A 114 -11.74 -2.28 -5.97
C ILE A 114 -12.91 -3.14 -6.42
N THR A 115 -13.01 -4.33 -5.83
CA THR A 115 -14.16 -5.21 -5.95
C THR A 115 -14.60 -5.50 -4.52
N LEU A 116 -15.79 -5.06 -4.14
CA LEU A 116 -16.27 -5.21 -2.76
C LEU A 116 -16.94 -6.57 -2.57
N GLU A 117 -17.53 -7.08 -3.65
CA GLU A 117 -18.35 -8.29 -3.73
C GLU A 117 -17.54 -9.57 -3.52
N ASP A 118 -16.22 -9.51 -3.71
CA ASP A 118 -15.30 -10.65 -3.53
C ASP A 118 -15.01 -10.95 -2.04
N PHE A 119 -15.55 -10.16 -1.11
CA PHE A 119 -15.20 -10.23 0.30
C PHE A 119 -16.41 -10.26 1.22
N ASP A 120 -16.35 -11.11 2.24
CA ASP A 120 -17.36 -11.21 3.29
C ASP A 120 -17.03 -10.39 4.53
N ASN A 121 -15.82 -9.82 4.62
CA ASN A 121 -15.43 -9.01 5.75
C ASN A 121 -14.37 -7.97 5.40
N ARG A 122 -14.40 -6.88 6.17
CA ARG A 122 -13.51 -5.73 6.02
C ARG A 122 -12.02 -6.08 6.14
N LYS A 123 -11.68 -7.02 7.02
CA LYS A 123 -10.28 -7.39 7.30
C LYS A 123 -9.64 -8.01 6.06
N ASP A 124 -10.31 -8.98 5.44
CA ASP A 124 -9.78 -9.68 4.27
C ASP A 124 -9.72 -8.75 3.05
N TYR A 125 -10.75 -7.91 2.87
CA TYR A 125 -10.75 -6.84 1.86
C TYR A 125 -9.56 -5.88 2.00
N ILE A 126 -9.29 -5.37 3.22
CA ILE A 126 -8.17 -4.46 3.43
C ILE A 126 -6.83 -5.16 3.15
N MET A 127 -6.68 -6.41 3.59
CA MET A 127 -5.46 -7.18 3.37
C MET A 127 -5.22 -7.45 1.88
N ASP A 128 -6.26 -7.73 1.10
CA ASP A 128 -6.16 -7.82 -0.35
C ASP A 128 -5.70 -6.49 -0.97
N CYS A 129 -6.33 -5.38 -0.60
CA CYS A 129 -5.97 -4.06 -1.12
C CYS A 129 -4.51 -3.70 -0.81
N VAL A 130 -4.04 -4.02 0.41
CA VAL A 130 -2.64 -3.84 0.83
C VAL A 130 -1.70 -4.69 -0.01
N ARG A 131 -2.01 -5.99 -0.20
CA ARG A 131 -1.18 -6.89 -1.00
C ARG A 131 -1.09 -6.44 -2.45
N ARG A 132 -2.23 -6.13 -3.09
CA ARG A 132 -2.27 -5.67 -4.48
C ARG A 132 -1.51 -4.36 -4.68
N SER A 133 -1.68 -3.40 -3.76
CA SER A 133 -1.00 -2.11 -3.86
C SER A 133 0.51 -2.21 -3.67
N VAL A 134 0.99 -2.99 -2.69
CA VAL A 134 2.42 -3.24 -2.50
C VAL A 134 2.99 -3.97 -3.71
N ARG A 135 2.37 -5.05 -4.15
CA ARG A 135 2.79 -5.78 -5.35
C ARG A 135 2.88 -4.86 -6.56
N TYR A 136 1.86 -4.05 -6.82
CA TYR A 136 1.86 -3.10 -7.92
C TYR A 136 3.02 -2.09 -7.83
N VAL A 137 3.31 -1.56 -6.64
CA VAL A 137 4.46 -0.65 -6.43
C VAL A 137 5.77 -1.34 -6.79
N LEU A 138 5.94 -2.58 -6.34
CA LEU A 138 7.15 -3.34 -6.59
C LEU A 138 7.29 -3.77 -8.07
N GLU A 139 6.20 -4.18 -8.71
CA GLU A 139 6.18 -4.59 -10.13
C GLU A 139 6.33 -3.40 -11.09
N THR A 140 5.77 -2.24 -10.75
CA THR A 140 5.93 -1.01 -11.55
C THR A 140 7.33 -0.41 -11.33
N GLY A 141 7.82 -0.54 -10.10
CA GLY A 141 9.10 -0.02 -9.65
C GLY A 141 9.05 1.43 -9.20
N PHE A 142 10.02 1.80 -8.37
CA PHE A 142 10.19 3.14 -7.82
C PHE A 142 11.67 3.42 -7.60
N LYS A 143 12.05 4.70 -7.47
CA LYS A 143 13.46 5.08 -7.27
C LYS A 143 13.74 5.48 -5.82
N ILE A 144 14.87 5.02 -5.31
CA ILE A 144 15.52 5.49 -4.07
C ILE A 144 16.89 6.02 -4.45
N ASN A 145 17.17 7.29 -4.17
CA ASN A 145 18.45 7.93 -4.52
C ASN A 145 18.90 7.75 -5.98
N GLY A 146 17.95 7.70 -6.93
CA GLY A 146 18.23 7.46 -8.35
C GLY A 146 18.29 5.98 -8.76
N ILE A 147 18.49 5.06 -7.82
CA ILE A 147 18.51 3.61 -8.03
C ILE A 147 17.07 3.10 -8.17
N LEU A 148 16.79 2.35 -9.24
CA LEU A 148 15.48 1.75 -9.49
C LEU A 148 15.32 0.46 -8.70
N ILE A 149 14.29 0.40 -7.86
CA ILE A 149 13.84 -0.79 -7.16
C ILE A 149 12.59 -1.30 -7.87
N LYS A 150 12.64 -2.53 -8.36
CA LYS A 150 11.56 -3.17 -9.09
C LYS A 150 11.71 -4.69 -8.97
N LEU A 151 10.62 -5.42 -8.79
CA LEU A 151 10.64 -6.87 -8.92
C LEU A 151 11.06 -7.22 -10.34
N ASP A 152 12.13 -7.99 -10.49
CA ASP A 152 12.33 -8.75 -11.71
C ASP A 152 11.14 -9.69 -11.84
N LYS A 153 10.44 -9.62 -12.97
CA LYS A 153 9.36 -10.55 -13.28
C LYS A 153 9.98 -11.94 -13.36
N VAL A 154 10.02 -12.67 -12.26
CA VAL A 154 10.11 -14.13 -12.32
C VAL A 154 8.77 -14.55 -12.89
N VAL A 155 8.75 -14.78 -14.20
CA VAL A 155 7.63 -15.43 -14.88
C VAL A 155 7.60 -16.84 -14.31
N PHE A 156 6.78 -17.08 -13.29
CA PHE A 156 6.29 -18.42 -13.06
C PHE A 156 5.40 -18.70 -14.27
N SER A 157 5.90 -19.53 -15.18
CA SER A 157 5.04 -20.21 -16.14
C SER A 157 3.99 -20.94 -15.32
N ASP A 158 2.73 -20.57 -15.49
CA ASP A 158 1.61 -21.34 -14.98
C ASP A 158 1.81 -22.79 -15.43
N GLU A 159 1.96 -23.71 -14.47
CA GLU A 159 1.90 -25.12 -14.79
C GLU A 159 0.47 -25.44 -15.26
N THR A 160 0.44 -25.88 -16.51
CA THR A 160 -0.63 -26.51 -17.31
C THR A 160 -1.78 -27.16 -16.56
#